data_AF-A0A973EYZ8-F1
#
_entry.id   AF-A0A973EYZ8-F1
#
_cell.length_a   1.000
_cell.length_b   1.000
_cell.length_c   1.000
_cell.angle_alpha   90.00
_cell.angle_beta   90.00
_cell.angle_gamma   90.00
#
_symmetry.space_group_name_H-M   'P 1'
#
loop_
_entity.id
_entity.type
_entity.pdbx_description
1 polymer ?
#
loop_
_entity_poly.entity_id
_entity_poly.type
_entity_poly.pdbx_seq_one_letter_code
_entity_poly.pdbx_strand_id
1 'polypeptide(L)'
;GVKPEDAAAAANITYSSRFVTARLEQTIVGSGHIAETGYVRRKGYYEIGPLFQYKFFPASKTIISHGPGLRADLFFDPEVSLTDRQTQLSYSVEWINRYVTMVNVSEEFVRLQAPFDPTNTGGEKLSAGEEFNWKEAGISLTSDSRKLFNFSMSARYGGYYNGTRLSLSGDLNYRVQPYGSLAVSGTFNNIELPEPYNSAKLFLIGPRLDFTFTKNLFLTSFIQYNNQIDNLNVNLRFQWRFAPVSDLFIVYTENSFPADYTIKNRGLVVKLSYWFN
;
A
#
# COMPACT_ATOMS: atom_id res chain seq x y z
N GLY A 1 35.25 -13.64 6.09
CA GLY A 1 34.58 -12.82 7.13
C GLY A 1 33.62 -11.88 6.42
N VAL A 2 32.43 -11.66 6.98
CA VAL A 2 31.45 -10.71 6.41
C VAL A 2 32.06 -9.32 6.47
N LYS A 3 32.15 -8.63 5.33
CA LYS A 3 32.63 -7.25 5.31
C LYS A 3 31.52 -6.32 5.78
N PRO A 4 31.84 -5.15 6.36
CA PRO A 4 30.83 -4.16 6.76
C PRO A 4 29.89 -3.76 5.62
N GLU A 5 30.38 -3.74 4.37
CA GLU A 5 29.60 -3.46 3.15
C GLU A 5 28.55 -4.52 2.80
N ASP A 6 28.66 -5.74 3.36
CA ASP A 6 27.74 -6.86 3.09
C ASP A 6 26.69 -7.04 4.20
N ALA A 7 26.86 -6.34 5.31
CA ALA A 7 26.02 -6.50 6.50
C ALA A 7 24.70 -5.72 6.39
N ALA A 8 23.68 -6.24 7.10
CA ALA A 8 22.44 -5.53 7.36
C ALA A 8 22.12 -5.62 8.85
N ALA A 9 21.62 -4.53 9.43
CA ALA A 9 21.25 -4.45 10.83
C ALA A 9 20.03 -3.55 11.00
N ALA A 10 19.19 -3.85 11.99
CA ALA A 10 18.07 -3.00 12.38
C ALA A 10 17.95 -2.95 13.90
N ALA A 11 17.56 -1.80 14.43
CA ALA A 11 17.30 -1.58 15.84
C ALA A 11 16.02 -0.76 16.00
N ASN A 12 15.25 -1.06 17.04
CA ASN A 12 14.10 -0.24 17.42
C ASN A 12 14.05 -0.02 18.93
N ILE A 13 13.64 1.18 19.32
CA ILE A 13 13.35 1.53 20.72
C ILE A 13 11.93 2.10 20.73
N THR A 14 11.06 1.53 21.58
CA THR A 14 9.69 2.00 21.74
C THR A 14 9.42 2.28 23.21
N TYR A 15 8.98 3.50 23.50
CA TYR A 15 8.31 3.86 24.75
C TYR A 15 6.81 3.98 24.50
N SER A 16 6.01 3.26 25.29
CA SER A 16 4.55 3.30 25.17
C SER A 16 3.90 3.35 26.54
N SER A 17 3.06 4.35 26.73
CA SER A 17 2.17 4.50 27.87
C SER A 17 0.74 4.69 27.38
N ARG A 18 -0.20 4.94 28.29
CA ARG A 18 -1.57 5.29 27.92
C ARG A 18 -1.64 6.54 27.02
N PHE A 19 -0.84 7.56 27.31
CA PHE A 19 -0.93 8.88 26.69
C PHE A 19 0.12 9.13 25.61
N VAL A 20 1.29 8.50 25.72
CA VAL A 20 2.44 8.78 24.86
C VAL A 20 2.92 7.50 24.21
N THR A 21 3.16 7.57 22.90
CA THR A 21 3.93 6.57 22.15
C THR A 21 5.08 7.29 21.48
N ALA A 22 6.31 6.91 21.81
CA ALA A 22 7.51 7.38 21.14
C ALA A 22 8.27 6.17 20.62
N ARG A 23 8.72 6.23 19.38
CA ARG A 23 9.50 5.17 18.74
C ARG A 23 10.67 5.78 17.98
N LEU A 24 11.80 5.09 18.00
CA LEU A 24 12.93 5.33 17.11
C LEU A 24 13.27 4.00 16.44
N GLU A 25 13.19 3.96 15.11
CA GLU A 25 13.63 2.85 14.28
C GLU A 25 14.91 3.26 13.54
N GLN A 26 15.87 2.34 13.43
CA GLN A 26 17.10 2.53 12.67
C GLN A 26 17.39 1.27 11.85
N THR A 27 17.69 1.44 10.57
CA THR A 27 18.05 0.34 9.67
C THR A 27 19.32 0.70 8.92
N ILE A 28 20.21 -0.27 8.75
CA ILE A 28 21.44 -0.16 7.98
C ILE A 28 21.48 -1.33 7.01
N VAL A 29 21.63 -1.05 5.72
CA VAL A 29 21.84 -2.09 4.70
C VAL A 29 23.06 -1.69 3.88
N GLY A 30 24.12 -2.50 3.92
CA GLY A 30 25.33 -2.28 3.15
C GLY A 30 25.09 -2.36 1.64
N SER A 31 25.98 -1.72 0.86
CA SER A 31 25.90 -1.69 -0.61
C SER A 31 26.14 -3.06 -1.26
N GLY A 32 27.01 -3.87 -0.66
CA GLY A 32 27.34 -5.24 -1.05
C GLY A 32 26.36 -6.30 -0.56
N HIS A 33 25.36 -5.92 0.25
CA HIS A 33 24.44 -6.88 0.86
C HIS A 33 23.70 -7.74 -0.19
N ILE A 34 23.80 -9.07 -0.10
CA ILE A 34 23.07 -10.01 -0.94
C ILE A 34 22.10 -10.79 -0.05
N ALA A 35 20.81 -10.68 -0.33
CA ALA A 35 19.82 -11.55 0.29
C ALA A 35 19.84 -12.91 -0.41
N GLU A 36 20.37 -13.94 0.25
CA GLU A 36 20.38 -15.33 -0.26
C GLU A 36 18.96 -15.89 -0.42
N THR A 37 18.02 -15.37 0.38
CA THR A 37 16.59 -15.67 0.26
C THR A 37 15.79 -14.36 0.32
N GLY A 38 14.95 -14.13 -0.69
CA GLY A 38 14.10 -12.94 -0.76
C GLY A 38 14.65 -11.85 -1.68
N TYR A 39 14.09 -10.64 -1.57
CA TYR A 39 14.40 -9.52 -2.44
C TYR A 39 14.63 -8.25 -1.61
N VAL A 40 15.75 -7.57 -1.85
CA VAL A 40 16.10 -6.29 -1.23
C VAL A 40 15.93 -5.19 -2.27
N ARG A 41 14.94 -4.30 -2.06
CA ARG A 41 14.61 -3.22 -3.00
C ARG A 41 15.70 -2.17 -3.13
N ARG A 42 16.39 -1.84 -2.04
CA ARG A 42 17.42 -0.81 -1.95
C ARG A 42 18.58 -1.33 -1.12
N LYS A 43 19.80 -1.09 -1.58
CA LYS A 43 21.05 -1.40 -0.86
C LYS A 43 21.81 -0.10 -0.61
N GLY A 44 22.77 -0.14 0.31
CA GLY A 44 23.61 1.01 0.61
C GLY A 44 22.79 2.17 1.15
N TYR A 45 22.12 1.97 2.28
CA TYR A 45 21.40 3.06 2.94
C TYR A 45 21.41 2.95 4.46
N TYR A 46 21.27 4.10 5.11
CA TYR A 46 20.94 4.24 6.52
C TYR A 46 19.57 4.87 6.64
N GLU A 47 18.70 4.31 7.45
CA GLU A 47 17.34 4.81 7.69
C GLU A 47 17.17 5.16 9.17
N ILE A 48 16.53 6.29 9.44
CA ILE A 48 16.15 6.72 10.79
C ILE A 48 14.68 7.13 10.78
N GLY A 49 13.87 6.45 11.58
CA GLY A 49 12.42 6.64 11.65
C GLY A 49 11.93 7.01 13.06
N PRO A 50 11.98 8.28 13.48
CA PRO A 50 11.35 8.69 14.72
C PRO A 50 9.83 8.84 14.56
N LEU A 51 9.09 8.40 15.57
CA LEU A 51 7.66 8.61 15.71
C LEU A 51 7.34 9.10 17.13
N PHE A 52 6.48 10.10 17.23
CA PHE A 52 5.92 10.58 18.47
C PHE A 52 4.42 10.76 18.33
N GLN A 53 3.65 10.26 19.29
CA GLN A 53 2.21 10.39 19.33
C GLN A 53 1.77 10.71 20.75
N TYR A 54 0.79 11.61 20.86
CA TYR A 54 0.12 11.92 22.12
C TYR A 54 -1.37 11.67 21.99
N LYS A 55 -1.99 11.03 22.98
CA LYS A 55 -3.42 10.72 23.03
C LYS A 55 -4.09 11.40 24.23
N PHE A 56 -5.15 12.13 23.94
CA PHE A 56 -6.12 12.63 24.89
C PHE A 56 -7.28 11.64 25.01
N PHE A 57 -7.79 11.44 26.23
CA PHE A 57 -8.98 10.62 26.52
C PHE A 57 -10.05 11.52 27.16
N PRO A 58 -10.82 12.27 26.36
CA PRO A 58 -11.83 13.17 26.88
C PRO A 58 -13.00 12.40 27.51
N ALA A 59 -13.66 13.01 28.49
CA ALA A 59 -14.96 12.53 28.97
C ALA A 59 -16.06 12.91 27.95
N SER A 60 -16.07 12.23 26.81
CA SER A 60 -17.01 12.46 25.70
C SER A 60 -17.94 11.28 25.47
N LYS A 61 -19.16 11.54 24.97
CA LYS A 61 -20.11 10.49 24.53
C LYS A 61 -19.85 10.02 23.10
N THR A 62 -19.03 10.73 22.33
CA THR A 62 -18.80 10.49 20.89
C THR A 62 -17.36 10.13 20.54
N ILE A 63 -16.37 10.61 21.32
CA ILE A 63 -14.94 10.44 21.05
C ILE A 63 -14.33 9.56 22.14
N ILE A 64 -13.64 8.49 21.73
CA ILE A 64 -12.86 7.61 22.62
C ILE A 64 -11.52 8.27 22.96
N SER A 65 -10.80 8.69 21.92
CA SER A 65 -9.51 9.34 22.05
C SER A 65 -9.20 10.20 20.83
N HIS A 66 -8.29 11.15 20.97
CA HIS A 66 -7.78 11.93 19.85
C HIS A 66 -6.39 12.47 20.18
N GLY A 67 -5.65 12.92 19.18
CA GLY A 67 -4.43 13.66 19.43
C GLY A 67 -3.45 13.71 18.25
N PRO A 68 -2.38 14.50 18.43
CA PRO A 68 -1.38 14.72 17.39
C PRO A 68 -0.39 13.56 17.29
N GLY A 69 0.18 13.42 16.10
CA GLY A 69 1.33 12.56 15.84
C GLY A 69 2.33 13.23 14.92
N LEU A 70 3.61 13.03 15.19
CA LEU A 70 4.73 13.42 14.35
C LEU A 70 5.48 12.14 13.96
N ARG A 71 5.75 11.99 12.67
CA ARG A 71 6.62 10.93 12.14
C ARG A 71 7.63 11.57 11.21
N ALA A 72 8.86 11.08 11.22
CA ALA A 72 9.78 11.31 10.12
C ALA A 72 10.38 9.97 9.67
N ASP A 73 10.68 9.86 8.39
CA ASP A 73 11.43 8.75 7.80
C ASP A 73 12.57 9.38 6.99
N LEU A 74 13.81 9.11 7.36
CA LEU A 74 15.01 9.73 6.81
C LEU A 74 15.92 8.66 6.21
N PHE A 75 16.26 8.77 4.93
CA PHE A 75 17.18 7.87 4.25
C PHE A 75 18.46 8.61 3.86
N PHE A 76 19.59 8.01 4.20
CA PHE A 76 20.92 8.48 3.85
C PHE A 76 21.64 7.44 2.99
N ASP A 77 22.50 7.91 2.09
CA ASP A 77 23.42 7.04 1.37
C ASP A 77 24.62 6.62 2.25
N PRO A 78 25.53 5.75 1.77
CA PRO A 78 26.70 5.30 2.54
C PRO A 78 27.67 6.42 2.91
N GLU A 79 27.61 7.56 2.22
CA GLU A 79 28.39 8.76 2.50
C GLU A 79 27.70 9.70 3.51
N VAL A 80 26.57 9.26 4.09
CA VAL A 80 25.76 9.98 5.08
C VAL A 80 25.11 11.24 4.49
N SER A 81 24.93 11.29 3.17
CA SER A 81 24.15 12.35 2.52
C SER A 81 22.67 11.98 2.46
N LEU A 82 21.80 12.93 2.81
CA LEU A 82 20.36 12.72 2.76
C LEU A 82 19.90 12.45 1.32
N THR A 83 19.11 11.41 1.16
CA THR A 83 18.54 11.00 -0.13
C THR A 83 17.03 11.14 -0.16
N ASP A 84 16.37 10.77 0.94
CA ASP A 84 14.91 10.87 1.04
C ASP A 84 14.55 11.31 2.46
N ARG A 85 13.55 12.17 2.56
CA ARG A 85 12.92 12.54 3.83
C ARG A 85 11.42 12.61 3.64
N GLN A 86 10.67 11.98 4.54
CA GLN A 86 9.26 12.27 4.71
C GLN A 86 9.04 12.73 6.14
N THR A 87 8.47 13.91 6.35
CA THR A 87 8.05 14.40 7.67
C THR A 87 6.55 14.57 7.66
N GLN A 88 5.84 13.89 8.56
CA GLN A 88 4.39 13.91 8.64
C GLN A 88 3.92 14.41 10.01
N LEU A 89 3.15 15.49 10.00
CA LEU A 89 2.31 15.89 11.12
C LEU A 89 0.90 15.36 10.89
N SER A 90 0.31 14.75 11.91
CA SER A 90 -1.02 14.15 11.85
C SER A 90 -1.84 14.50 13.07
N TYR A 91 -3.17 14.44 12.92
CA TYR A 91 -4.12 14.48 14.01
C TYR A 91 -5.15 13.38 13.80
N SER A 92 -5.29 12.49 14.79
CA SER A 92 -6.18 11.34 14.72
C SER A 92 -7.31 11.48 15.74
N VAL A 93 -8.51 11.03 15.37
CA VAL A 93 -9.69 10.93 16.23
C VAL A 93 -10.25 9.51 16.14
N GLU A 94 -10.33 8.82 17.28
CA GLU A 94 -11.04 7.56 17.42
C GLU A 94 -12.44 7.82 18.01
N TRP A 95 -13.45 7.46 17.25
CA TRP A 95 -14.86 7.66 17.58
C TRP A 95 -15.44 6.46 18.34
N ILE A 96 -16.53 6.66 19.10
CA ILE A 96 -17.16 5.60 19.91
C ILE A 96 -17.68 4.42 19.08
N ASN A 97 -18.03 4.68 17.81
CA ASN A 97 -18.40 3.66 16.82
C ASN A 97 -17.19 2.96 16.18
N ARG A 98 -15.97 3.16 16.73
CA ARG A 98 -14.67 2.66 16.24
C ARG A 98 -14.23 3.19 14.90
N TYR A 99 -14.83 4.28 14.42
CA TYR A 99 -14.31 4.95 13.25
C TYR A 99 -13.00 5.64 13.66
N VAL A 100 -12.07 5.75 12.71
CA VAL A 100 -10.84 6.50 12.87
C VAL A 100 -10.77 7.52 11.75
N THR A 101 -10.71 8.80 12.12
CA THR A 101 -10.45 9.89 11.18
C THR A 101 -9.04 10.40 11.43
N MET A 102 -8.25 10.53 10.37
CA MET A 102 -6.92 11.13 10.45
C MET A 102 -6.79 12.21 9.40
N VAL A 103 -6.32 13.38 9.81
CA VAL A 103 -5.85 14.44 8.91
C VAL A 103 -4.35 14.55 9.07
N ASN A 104 -3.63 14.73 7.98
CA ASN A 104 -2.18 14.87 8.02
C ASN A 104 -1.68 15.89 7.00
N VAL A 105 -0.52 16.46 7.28
CA VAL A 105 0.30 17.22 6.32
C VAL A 105 1.66 16.55 6.30
N SER A 106 2.16 16.24 5.11
CA SER A 106 3.52 15.73 4.93
C SER A 106 4.34 16.70 4.10
N GLU A 107 5.62 16.77 4.44
CA GLU A 107 6.68 17.32 3.62
C GLU A 107 7.56 16.17 3.15
N GLU A 108 7.88 16.15 1.87
CA GLU A 108 8.71 15.13 1.24
C GLU A 108 9.88 15.79 0.53
N PHE A 109 11.06 15.22 0.71
CA PHE A 109 12.26 15.54 -0.03
C PHE A 109 12.81 14.26 -0.66
N VAL A 110 13.21 14.33 -1.92
CA VAL A 110 13.83 13.23 -2.65
C VAL A 110 14.95 13.76 -3.53
N ARG A 111 16.12 13.13 -3.45
CA ARG A 111 17.25 13.29 -4.37
C ARG A 111 17.34 12.05 -5.26
N LEU A 112 17.05 12.21 -6.54
CA LEU A 112 16.93 11.09 -7.47
C LEU A 112 18.26 10.35 -7.67
N GLN A 113 18.24 9.03 -7.49
CA GLN A 113 19.41 8.18 -7.69
C GLN A 113 19.53 7.70 -9.15
N ALA A 114 18.42 7.71 -9.89
CA ALA A 114 18.36 7.31 -11.29
C ALA A 114 17.26 8.10 -12.00
N PRO A 115 17.35 8.29 -13.33
CA PRO A 115 16.30 8.97 -14.06
C PRO A 115 15.01 8.14 -14.07
N PHE A 116 13.86 8.78 -13.86
CA PHE A 116 12.57 8.09 -13.84
C PHE A 116 11.43 8.98 -14.36
N ASP A 117 10.37 8.34 -14.89
CA ASP A 117 9.12 9.00 -15.30
C ASP A 117 8.14 8.97 -14.11
N PRO A 118 7.73 10.13 -13.54
CA PRO A 118 6.83 10.18 -12.39
C PRO A 118 5.46 9.58 -12.64
N THR A 119 5.01 9.53 -13.89
CA THR A 119 3.73 8.92 -14.26
C THR A 119 3.86 7.45 -14.65
N ASN A 120 5.08 7.00 -14.96
CA ASN A 120 5.37 5.69 -15.54
C ASN A 120 4.46 5.37 -16.75
N THR A 121 4.22 6.38 -17.59
CA THR A 121 3.42 6.28 -18.84
C THR A 121 4.29 6.33 -20.10
N GLY A 122 5.62 6.38 -19.94
CA GLY A 122 6.58 6.43 -21.04
C GLY A 122 6.93 7.85 -21.48
N GLY A 123 6.80 8.84 -20.59
CA GLY A 123 7.13 10.24 -20.85
C GLY A 123 8.60 10.61 -20.59
N GLU A 124 8.88 11.92 -20.70
CA GLU A 124 10.18 12.48 -20.31
C GLU A 124 10.52 12.17 -18.85
N LYS A 125 11.80 11.91 -18.60
CA LYS A 125 12.29 11.49 -17.28
C LYS A 125 12.91 12.66 -16.54
N LEU A 126 12.63 12.74 -15.25
CA LEU A 126 13.43 13.56 -14.33
C LEU A 126 14.84 12.99 -14.25
N SER A 127 15.86 13.84 -14.12
CA SER A 127 17.26 13.43 -14.21
C SER A 127 17.80 12.92 -12.87
N ALA A 128 18.77 12.01 -12.92
CA ALA A 128 19.50 11.61 -11.71
C ALA A 128 20.21 12.84 -11.10
N GLY A 129 20.24 12.89 -9.77
CA GLY A 129 20.81 13.99 -9.00
C GLY A 129 19.86 15.17 -8.77
N GLU A 130 18.74 15.26 -9.47
CA GLU A 130 17.75 16.30 -9.20
C GLU A 130 17.12 16.13 -7.82
N GLU A 131 16.91 17.26 -7.15
CA GLU A 131 16.33 17.34 -5.82
C GLU A 131 14.94 17.97 -5.89
N PHE A 132 14.00 17.34 -5.19
CA PHE A 132 12.62 17.78 -5.15
C PHE A 132 12.16 17.89 -3.71
N ASN A 133 11.36 18.92 -3.43
CA ASN A 133 10.74 19.15 -2.14
C ASN A 133 9.29 19.57 -2.33
N TRP A 134 8.37 18.88 -1.68
CA TRP A 134 6.96 19.25 -1.77
C TRP A 134 6.21 18.99 -0.47
N LYS A 135 5.00 19.57 -0.40
CA LYS A 135 4.07 19.37 0.70
C LYS A 135 2.73 18.88 0.17
N GLU A 136 2.10 17.99 0.91
CA GLU A 136 0.76 17.50 0.62
C GLU A 136 -0.06 17.35 1.90
N ALA A 137 -1.37 17.51 1.77
CA ALA A 137 -2.34 17.30 2.84
C ALA A 137 -3.17 16.07 2.53
N GLY A 138 -3.51 15.31 3.57
CA GLY A 138 -4.30 14.09 3.49
C GLY A 138 -5.40 14.04 4.52
N ILE A 139 -6.48 13.37 4.16
CA ILE A 139 -7.54 12.94 5.07
C ILE A 139 -7.84 11.47 4.84
N SER A 140 -8.07 10.72 5.91
CA SER A 140 -8.52 9.34 5.85
C SER A 140 -9.64 9.08 6.86
N LEU A 141 -10.52 8.16 6.48
CA LEU A 141 -11.61 7.66 7.31
C LEU A 141 -11.64 6.15 7.21
N THR A 142 -11.48 5.47 8.34
CA THR A 142 -11.60 4.01 8.44
C THR A 142 -12.73 3.67 9.38
N SER A 143 -13.63 2.79 8.94
CA SER A 143 -14.77 2.31 9.74
C SER A 143 -14.42 1.08 10.60
N ASP A 144 -15.38 0.60 11.40
CA ASP A 144 -15.22 -0.59 12.23
C ASP A 144 -15.14 -1.88 11.39
N SER A 145 -13.94 -2.47 11.32
CA SER A 145 -13.66 -3.71 10.58
C SER A 145 -14.44 -4.95 11.06
N ARG A 146 -15.08 -4.87 12.23
CA ARG A 146 -15.94 -5.94 12.77
C ARG A 146 -17.33 -5.95 12.14
N LYS A 147 -17.77 -4.85 11.52
CA LYS A 147 -19.10 -4.75 10.89
C LYS A 147 -19.14 -5.53 9.57
N LEU A 148 -20.35 -5.95 9.17
CA LEU A 148 -20.57 -6.66 7.91
C LEU A 148 -20.17 -5.78 6.73
N PHE A 149 -20.63 -4.54 6.72
CA PHE A 149 -20.11 -3.49 5.86
C PHE A 149 -19.01 -2.72 6.59
N ASN A 150 -17.83 -2.67 5.98
CA ASN A 150 -16.73 -1.82 6.43
C ASN A 150 -16.02 -1.24 5.21
N PHE A 151 -15.38 -0.11 5.44
CA PHE A 151 -14.62 0.64 4.45
C PHE A 151 -13.43 1.38 5.07
N SER A 152 -12.47 1.70 4.22
CA SER A 152 -11.44 2.72 4.42
C SER A 152 -11.40 3.61 3.19
N MET A 153 -11.28 4.92 3.38
CA MET A 153 -11.19 5.90 2.30
C MET A 153 -10.10 6.91 2.64
N SER A 154 -9.34 7.35 1.64
CA SER A 154 -8.43 8.47 1.79
C SER A 154 -8.38 9.38 0.56
N ALA A 155 -8.15 10.65 0.83
CA ALA A 155 -7.88 11.66 -0.18
C ALA A 155 -6.60 12.41 0.20
N ARG A 156 -5.76 12.70 -0.78
CA ARG A 156 -4.48 13.39 -0.60
C ARG A 156 -4.24 14.34 -1.77
N TYR A 157 -3.84 15.56 -1.46
CA TYR A 157 -3.61 16.60 -2.47
C TYR A 157 -2.44 17.49 -2.09
N GLY A 158 -1.61 17.84 -3.07
CA GLY A 158 -0.51 18.75 -2.89
C GLY A 158 0.51 18.64 -4.02
N GLY A 159 1.75 19.01 -3.70
CA GLY A 159 2.86 18.88 -4.64
C GLY A 159 3.26 17.42 -4.87
N TYR A 160 3.91 17.17 -6.00
CA TYR A 160 4.41 15.87 -6.43
C TYR A 160 5.58 16.11 -7.39
N TYR A 161 6.82 15.92 -6.91
CA TYR A 161 8.03 16.34 -7.63
C TYR A 161 7.93 17.82 -8.05
N ASN A 162 7.98 18.11 -9.36
CA ASN A 162 7.85 19.44 -9.95
C ASN A 162 6.40 19.82 -10.31
N GLY A 163 5.41 19.02 -9.92
CA GLY A 163 4.00 19.24 -10.23
C GLY A 163 3.08 19.02 -9.03
N THR A 164 1.84 18.62 -9.30
CA THR A 164 0.82 18.34 -8.28
C THR A 164 0.16 16.99 -8.48
N ARG A 165 -0.40 16.45 -7.40
CA ARG A 165 -1.12 15.18 -7.43
C ARG A 165 -2.36 15.23 -6.54
N LEU A 166 -3.50 14.84 -7.10
CA LEU A 166 -4.66 14.40 -6.35
C LEU A 166 -4.71 12.87 -6.33
N SER A 167 -4.64 12.26 -5.15
CA SER A 167 -4.79 10.83 -4.95
C SER A 167 -6.07 10.55 -4.15
N LEU A 168 -6.98 9.76 -4.70
CA LEU A 168 -8.15 9.22 -4.02
C LEU A 168 -8.01 7.71 -3.96
N SER A 169 -8.23 7.11 -2.79
CA SER A 169 -8.24 5.66 -2.65
C SER A 169 -9.33 5.21 -1.70
N GLY A 170 -9.76 3.96 -1.87
CA GLY A 170 -10.71 3.36 -0.97
C GLY A 170 -10.80 1.85 -1.09
N ASP A 171 -11.12 1.23 0.04
CA ASP A 171 -11.42 -0.17 0.19
C ASP A 171 -12.84 -0.28 0.75
N LEU A 172 -13.73 -0.95 0.03
CA LEU A 172 -15.08 -1.26 0.46
C LEU A 172 -15.18 -2.78 0.65
N ASN A 173 -15.80 -3.23 1.72
CA ASN A 173 -16.01 -4.65 1.97
C ASN A 173 -17.38 -4.90 2.61
N TYR A 174 -18.13 -5.82 2.01
CA TYR A 174 -19.42 -6.27 2.50
C TYR A 174 -19.43 -7.79 2.68
N ARG A 175 -19.57 -8.24 3.92
CA ARG A 175 -19.69 -9.67 4.26
C ARG A 175 -21.16 -10.07 4.35
N VAL A 176 -21.52 -11.12 3.63
CA VAL A 176 -22.83 -11.79 3.69
C VAL A 176 -22.60 -13.15 4.32
N GLN A 177 -22.64 -13.23 5.65
CA GLN A 177 -22.31 -14.48 6.37
C GLN A 177 -23.51 -15.45 6.36
N PRO A 178 -23.27 -16.77 6.22
CA PRO A 178 -22.00 -17.46 5.98
C PRO A 178 -21.61 -17.59 4.49
N TYR A 179 -22.34 -16.93 3.58
CA TYR A 179 -22.30 -17.16 2.14
C TYR A 179 -21.10 -16.55 1.41
N GLY A 180 -20.50 -15.46 1.90
CA GLY A 180 -19.38 -14.84 1.19
C GLY A 180 -19.12 -13.38 1.51
N SER A 181 -18.35 -12.73 0.64
CA SER A 181 -18.04 -11.31 0.71
C SER A 181 -17.82 -10.70 -0.67
N LEU A 182 -18.20 -9.43 -0.79
CA LEU A 182 -17.83 -8.57 -1.91
C LEU A 182 -16.89 -7.48 -1.39
N ALA A 183 -15.72 -7.35 -1.98
CA ALA A 183 -14.79 -6.27 -1.71
C ALA A 183 -14.46 -5.51 -3.00
N VAL A 184 -14.17 -4.23 -2.89
CA VAL A 184 -13.71 -3.38 -3.99
C VAL A 184 -12.60 -2.50 -3.46
N SER A 185 -11.41 -2.61 -4.04
CA SER A 185 -10.32 -1.67 -3.82
C SER A 185 -10.18 -0.75 -5.03
N GLY A 186 -9.85 0.51 -4.79
CA GLY A 186 -9.76 1.53 -5.82
C GLY A 186 -8.69 2.56 -5.51
N THR A 187 -7.96 2.99 -6.52
CA THR A 187 -7.07 4.15 -6.45
C THR A 187 -7.19 4.95 -7.74
N PHE A 188 -7.33 6.27 -7.58
CA PHE A 188 -7.31 7.25 -8.65
C PHE A 188 -6.22 8.27 -8.36
N ASN A 189 -5.32 8.50 -9.31
CA ASN A 189 -4.33 9.58 -9.26
C ASN A 189 -4.53 10.52 -10.45
N ASN A 190 -4.75 11.81 -10.19
CA ASN A 190 -4.60 12.87 -11.19
C ASN A 190 -3.25 13.55 -10.94
N ILE A 191 -2.29 13.32 -11.84
CA ILE A 191 -0.94 13.88 -11.76
C ILE A 191 -0.81 14.95 -12.83
N GLU A 192 -0.47 16.16 -12.41
CA GLU A 192 -0.28 17.32 -13.29
C GLU A 192 1.18 17.76 -13.20
N LEU A 193 1.92 17.61 -14.30
CA LEU A 193 3.33 18.01 -14.43
C LEU A 193 3.47 19.11 -15.50
N PRO A 194 4.47 20.01 -15.36
CA PRO A 194 4.77 21.00 -16.39
C PRO A 194 5.39 20.35 -17.63
N GLU A 195 5.28 21.02 -18.79
CA GLU A 195 6.04 20.61 -19.99
C GLU A 195 7.55 20.61 -19.68
N PRO A 196 8.33 19.65 -20.22
CA PRO A 196 7.95 18.62 -21.21
C PRO A 196 7.44 17.29 -20.61
N TYR A 197 7.14 17.24 -19.30
CA TYR A 197 6.73 16.01 -18.63
C TYR A 197 5.24 15.70 -18.86
N ASN A 198 4.91 14.40 -18.91
CA ASN A 198 3.53 13.97 -19.15
C ASN A 198 2.68 14.09 -17.88
N SER A 199 1.50 14.69 -18.01
CA SER A 199 0.44 14.57 -17.01
C SER A 199 -0.40 13.31 -17.25
N ALA A 200 -0.93 12.69 -16.19
CA ALA A 200 -1.66 11.43 -16.31
C ALA A 200 -2.82 11.30 -15.31
N LYS A 201 -3.90 10.66 -15.76
CA LYS A 201 -5.03 10.23 -14.92
C LYS A 201 -5.01 8.71 -14.81
N LEU A 202 -4.61 8.21 -13.65
CA LEU A 202 -4.38 6.79 -13.42
C LEU A 202 -5.50 6.19 -12.56
N PHE A 203 -6.06 5.08 -13.00
CA PHE A 203 -7.11 4.31 -12.33
C PHE A 203 -6.64 2.88 -12.10
N LEU A 204 -6.77 2.42 -10.85
CA LEU A 204 -6.57 1.04 -10.44
C LEU A 204 -7.80 0.60 -9.66
N ILE A 205 -8.63 -0.29 -10.22
CA ILE A 205 -9.88 -0.74 -9.58
C ILE A 205 -9.90 -2.26 -9.55
N GLY A 206 -10.12 -2.84 -8.38
CA GLY A 206 -10.05 -4.27 -8.13
C GLY A 206 -11.23 -4.83 -7.32
N PRO A 207 -12.38 -5.14 -7.93
CA PRO A 207 -13.41 -5.93 -7.27
C PRO A 207 -12.97 -7.37 -7.00
N ARG A 208 -13.37 -7.88 -5.83
CA ARG A 208 -13.18 -9.25 -5.37
C ARG A 208 -14.50 -9.81 -4.85
N LEU A 209 -14.87 -10.99 -5.33
CA LEU A 209 -16.00 -11.76 -4.85
C LEU A 209 -15.49 -13.07 -4.24
N ASP A 210 -15.87 -13.34 -3.00
CA ASP A 210 -15.78 -14.66 -2.41
C ASP A 210 -17.20 -15.18 -2.20
N PHE A 211 -17.50 -16.35 -2.74
CA PHE A 211 -18.82 -16.97 -2.70
C PHE A 211 -18.73 -18.44 -2.29
N THR A 212 -19.61 -18.84 -1.38
CA THR A 212 -19.73 -20.19 -0.84
C THR A 212 -21.09 -20.73 -1.25
N PHE A 213 -21.13 -21.61 -2.26
CA PHE A 213 -22.36 -22.23 -2.73
C PHE A 213 -22.91 -23.24 -1.72
N THR A 214 -22.01 -24.06 -1.17
CA THR A 214 -22.30 -25.07 -0.14
C THR A 214 -21.10 -25.17 0.81
N LYS A 215 -21.18 -26.00 1.85
CA LYS A 215 -20.06 -26.24 2.79
C LYS A 215 -18.78 -26.76 2.10
N ASN A 216 -18.91 -27.24 0.87
CA ASN A 216 -17.85 -27.90 0.12
C ASN A 216 -17.53 -27.23 -1.22
N LEU A 217 -18.29 -26.20 -1.64
CA LEU A 217 -18.16 -25.58 -2.96
C LEU A 217 -17.97 -24.07 -2.84
N PHE A 218 -16.86 -23.57 -3.37
CA PHE A 218 -16.42 -22.18 -3.24
C PHE A 218 -15.98 -21.60 -4.58
N LEU A 219 -16.21 -20.30 -4.76
CA LEU A 219 -15.72 -19.50 -5.86
C LEU A 219 -15.08 -18.22 -5.30
N THR A 220 -13.83 -17.97 -5.68
CA THR A 220 -13.20 -16.66 -5.53
C THR A 220 -13.03 -16.07 -6.92
N SER A 221 -13.46 -14.82 -7.13
CA SER A 221 -13.23 -14.04 -8.34
C SER A 221 -12.53 -12.75 -7.97
N PHE A 222 -11.53 -12.37 -8.75
CA PHE A 222 -10.81 -11.10 -8.64
C PHE A 222 -10.62 -10.54 -10.05
N ILE A 223 -11.07 -9.30 -10.25
CA ILE A 223 -10.93 -8.60 -11.52
C ILE A 223 -10.23 -7.29 -11.20
N GLN A 224 -9.20 -6.92 -11.96
CA GLN A 224 -8.48 -5.66 -11.76
C GLN A 224 -8.28 -4.93 -13.07
N TYR A 225 -8.74 -3.69 -13.12
CA TYR A 225 -8.44 -2.75 -14.20
C TYR A 225 -7.30 -1.83 -13.77
N ASN A 226 -6.27 -1.70 -14.61
CA ASN A 226 -5.16 -0.78 -14.43
C ASN A 226 -4.85 -0.09 -15.76
N ASN A 227 -5.14 1.20 -15.88
CA ASN A 227 -4.89 1.93 -17.12
C ASN A 227 -3.42 2.36 -17.31
N GLN A 228 -2.60 2.37 -16.24
CA GLN A 228 -1.19 2.75 -16.33
C GLN A 228 -0.39 1.75 -17.17
N ILE A 229 -0.73 0.47 -17.07
CA ILE A 229 -0.11 -0.63 -17.84
C ILE A 229 -1.08 -1.21 -18.89
N ASP A 230 -2.18 -0.49 -19.14
CA ASP A 230 -3.25 -0.84 -20.07
C ASP A 230 -3.72 -2.30 -19.94
N ASN A 231 -4.14 -2.70 -18.73
CA ASN A 231 -4.37 -4.10 -18.39
C ASN A 231 -5.68 -4.34 -17.63
N LEU A 232 -6.43 -5.33 -18.09
CA LEU A 232 -7.52 -5.97 -17.35
C LEU A 232 -7.06 -7.37 -16.93
N ASN A 233 -6.93 -7.58 -15.62
CA ASN A 233 -6.62 -8.87 -15.03
C ASN A 233 -7.91 -9.54 -14.55
N VAL A 234 -8.07 -10.83 -14.84
CA VAL A 234 -9.13 -11.67 -14.30
C VAL A 234 -8.50 -12.90 -13.66
N ASN A 235 -8.89 -13.21 -12.43
CA ASN A 235 -8.51 -14.41 -11.72
C ASN A 235 -9.76 -15.06 -11.11
N LEU A 236 -10.08 -16.28 -11.54
CA LEU A 236 -11.19 -17.07 -11.01
C LEU A 236 -10.62 -18.33 -10.39
N ARG A 237 -11.07 -18.67 -9.19
CA ARG A 237 -10.71 -19.90 -8.49
C ARG A 237 -11.97 -20.60 -8.02
N PHE A 238 -12.25 -21.74 -8.61
CA PHE A 238 -13.22 -22.69 -8.11
C PHE A 238 -12.54 -23.71 -7.19
N GLN A 239 -13.16 -24.01 -6.07
CA GLN A 239 -12.69 -25.02 -5.11
C GLN A 239 -13.84 -25.95 -4.75
N TRP A 240 -13.59 -27.25 -4.89
CA TRP A 240 -14.47 -28.30 -4.40
C TRP A 240 -13.75 -29.16 -3.36
N ARG A 241 -14.22 -29.09 -2.12
CA ARG A 241 -13.78 -29.93 -1.01
C ARG A 241 -14.63 -31.19 -0.94
N PHE A 242 -14.19 -32.26 -1.58
CA PHE A 242 -14.95 -33.50 -1.65
C PHE A 242 -14.73 -34.42 -0.43
N ALA A 243 -13.61 -34.27 0.29
CA ALA A 243 -13.35 -34.95 1.56
C ALA A 243 -12.50 -34.05 2.49
N PRO A 244 -12.37 -34.37 3.79
CA PRO A 244 -11.49 -33.64 4.69
C PRO A 244 -10.06 -33.55 4.12
N VAL A 245 -9.50 -32.34 4.07
CA VAL A 245 -8.15 -32.07 3.56
C VAL A 245 -7.94 -32.51 2.09
N SER A 246 -9.03 -32.77 1.36
CA SER A 246 -9.00 -33.21 -0.04
C SER A 246 -9.83 -32.26 -0.90
N ASP A 247 -9.14 -31.55 -1.79
CA ASP A 247 -9.68 -30.43 -2.53
C ASP A 247 -9.32 -30.56 -4.02
N LEU A 248 -10.28 -30.23 -4.89
CA LEU A 248 -10.06 -29.94 -6.30
C LEU A 248 -10.08 -28.42 -6.49
N PHE A 249 -9.03 -27.87 -7.10
CA PHE A 249 -8.97 -26.47 -7.50
C PHE A 249 -8.95 -26.36 -9.02
N ILE A 250 -9.74 -25.44 -9.55
CA ILE A 250 -9.66 -24.99 -10.95
C ILE A 250 -9.42 -23.49 -10.90
N VAL A 251 -8.27 -23.05 -11.40
CA VAL A 251 -7.85 -21.64 -11.41
C VAL A 251 -7.72 -21.16 -12.85
N TYR A 252 -8.52 -20.17 -13.21
CA TYR A 252 -8.42 -19.42 -14.45
C TYR A 252 -7.73 -18.09 -14.18
N THR A 253 -6.76 -17.71 -15.00
CA THR A 253 -6.18 -16.38 -14.99
C THR A 253 -6.05 -15.83 -16.39
N GLU A 254 -6.32 -14.55 -16.57
CA GLU A 254 -6.18 -13.86 -17.85
C GLU A 254 -5.69 -12.43 -17.63
N ASN A 255 -4.84 -11.96 -18.53
CA ASN A 255 -4.53 -10.55 -18.72
C ASN A 255 -4.93 -10.18 -20.14
N SER A 256 -5.73 -9.13 -20.29
CA SER A 256 -6.18 -8.61 -21.58
C SER A 256 -6.07 -7.10 -21.65
N PHE A 257 -6.09 -6.56 -22.86
CA PHE A 257 -6.19 -5.11 -23.09
C PHE A 257 -7.64 -4.65 -22.78
N PRO A 258 -7.83 -3.60 -21.98
CA PRO A 258 -9.17 -3.11 -21.62
C PRO A 258 -10.03 -2.62 -22.80
N ALA A 259 -9.41 -2.09 -23.86
CA ALA A 259 -10.14 -1.45 -24.96
C ALA A 259 -10.86 -2.44 -25.89
N ASP A 260 -10.21 -3.57 -26.20
CA ASP A 260 -10.68 -4.55 -27.18
C ASP A 260 -10.74 -5.99 -26.62
N TYR A 261 -10.37 -6.18 -25.35
CA TYR A 261 -10.26 -7.48 -24.66
C TYR A 261 -9.29 -8.45 -25.33
N THR A 262 -8.36 -7.95 -26.14
CA THR A 262 -7.32 -8.79 -26.75
C THR A 262 -6.46 -9.41 -25.65
N ILE A 263 -6.32 -10.73 -25.68
CA ILE A 263 -5.64 -11.50 -24.63
C ILE A 263 -4.13 -11.32 -24.75
N LYS A 264 -3.50 -10.81 -23.68
CA LYS A 264 -2.04 -10.76 -23.53
C LYS A 264 -1.49 -12.12 -23.11
N ASN A 265 -2.12 -12.73 -22.12
CA ASN A 265 -1.84 -14.08 -21.65
C ASN A 265 -3.04 -14.66 -20.90
N ARG A 266 -3.13 -16.00 -20.88
CA ARG A 266 -4.12 -16.72 -20.10
C ARG A 266 -3.57 -18.06 -19.63
N GLY A 267 -4.11 -18.57 -18.53
CA GLY A 267 -3.75 -19.85 -17.96
C GLY A 267 -4.92 -20.53 -17.28
N LEU A 268 -4.97 -21.85 -17.39
CA LEU A 268 -5.88 -22.71 -16.64
C LEU A 268 -5.04 -23.73 -15.86
N VAL A 269 -5.20 -23.75 -14.54
CA VAL A 269 -4.52 -24.69 -13.65
C VAL A 269 -5.56 -25.55 -12.96
N VAL A 270 -5.38 -26.87 -13.04
CA VAL A 270 -6.18 -27.84 -12.28
C VAL A 270 -5.26 -28.51 -11.27
N LYS A 271 -5.64 -28.46 -9.99
CA LYS A 271 -4.90 -29.10 -8.91
C LYS A 271 -5.83 -30.01 -8.11
N LEU A 272 -5.45 -31.27 -7.98
CA LEU A 272 -6.13 -32.23 -7.12
C LEU A 272 -5.24 -32.53 -5.91
N SER A 273 -5.82 -32.47 -4.71
CA SER A 273 -5.20 -32.88 -3.45
C SER A 273 -6.03 -33.99 -2.82
N TYR A 274 -5.37 -35.06 -2.38
CA TYR A 274 -6.01 -36.17 -1.69
C TYR A 274 -5.20 -36.53 -0.44
N TRP A 275 -5.87 -36.54 0.71
CA TRP A 275 -5.26 -36.98 1.97
C TRP A 275 -5.52 -38.48 2.16
N PHE A 276 -4.44 -39.26 2.19
CA PHE A 276 -4.50 -40.68 2.53
C PHE A 276 -4.53 -40.84 4.06
N ASN A 277 -5.54 -41.53 4.57
CA ASN A 277 -5.71 -41.84 5.98
C ASN A 277 -5.61 -43.34 6.21
#